data_AF-A0A9E7Z305-F1
#
_entry.id   AF-A0A9E7Z305-F1
#
_cell.length_a   1.000
_cell.length_b   1.000
_cell.length_c   1.000
_cell.angle_alpha   90.00
_cell.angle_beta   90.00
_cell.angle_gamma   90.00
#
_symmetry.space_group_name_H-M   'P 1'
#
loop_
_entity.id
_entity.type
_entity.pdbx_description
1 polymer ?
#
loop_
_entity_poly.entity_id
_entity_poly.type
_entity_poly.pdbx_seq_one_letter_code
_entity_poly.pdbx_strand_id
1 'polypeptide(L)'
;MSHAGWKTFCFGRYLVDLPQQAKVSAVYKIRGKNIEFVPGEEPAKLKSRIDRREAELRTARHETSGAMFVRRIPLNNGSEILFSWSSPYSKVMLRSDVYLVAAGAARVFRYGGDVSTDRENAAIQNAADLAANIQSLADKKIPVEPGFCIDKGFIAGSDYRSEGFQVGITLPQHPNALITIDASTGAEQDRLLERVDKFFATAVAAQLSGLKILRKRQRDVGPIEAEEYATAASGNGQRVYAFAWESQGKDKSLSEQNIVAALKVLEQSVITEHTPYRPAFKSDEEALQLWDTIIDSIRLRPGAVQPMRALASP
;
A
#
# COMPACT_ATOMS: atom_id res chain seq x y z
N MET A 1 -13.10 -22.85 8.78
CA MET A 1 -12.60 -23.63 7.63
C MET A 1 -11.15 -24.00 7.88
N SER A 2 -10.65 -25.12 7.35
CA SER A 2 -9.22 -25.41 7.39
C SER A 2 -8.45 -24.35 6.59
N HIS A 3 -7.39 -23.78 7.14
CA HIS A 3 -6.44 -22.89 6.44
C HIS A 3 -5.63 -23.59 5.32
N ALA A 4 -6.00 -24.84 4.98
CA ALA A 4 -5.37 -25.61 3.92
C ALA A 4 -5.49 -24.86 2.59
N GLY A 5 -4.35 -24.49 2.01
CA GLY A 5 -4.28 -23.78 0.73
C GLY A 5 -4.30 -22.25 0.83
N TRP A 6 -4.16 -21.66 2.02
CA TRP A 6 -3.92 -20.21 2.16
C TRP A 6 -2.41 -19.92 2.20
N LYS A 7 -2.05 -18.70 1.80
CA LYS A 7 -0.66 -18.21 1.81
C LYS A 7 -0.58 -16.93 2.62
N THR A 8 0.45 -16.83 3.44
CA THR A 8 0.79 -15.60 4.16
C THR A 8 1.55 -14.64 3.26
N PHE A 9 1.10 -13.39 3.22
CA PHE A 9 1.73 -12.27 2.54
C PHE A 9 2.29 -11.29 3.56
N CYS A 10 3.39 -10.61 3.20
CA CYS A 10 3.97 -9.52 4.00
C CYS A 10 3.75 -8.20 3.28
N PHE A 11 2.93 -7.31 3.87
CA PHE A 11 2.66 -5.97 3.34
C PHE A 11 3.10 -4.94 4.37
N GLY A 12 4.13 -4.16 4.05
CA GLY A 12 4.72 -3.21 4.99
C GLY A 12 5.16 -3.90 6.29
N ARG A 13 4.51 -3.55 7.40
CA ARG A 13 4.77 -4.12 8.73
C ARG A 13 3.86 -5.30 9.09
N TYR A 14 2.86 -5.62 8.26
CA TYR A 14 1.80 -6.57 8.58
C TYR A 14 1.91 -7.87 7.78
N LEU A 15 1.32 -8.92 8.34
CA LEU A 15 1.06 -10.18 7.68
C LEU A 15 -0.44 -10.37 7.49
N VAL A 16 -0.82 -10.92 6.35
CA VAL A 16 -2.21 -11.27 6.02
C VAL A 16 -2.21 -12.62 5.32
N ASP A 17 -3.13 -13.50 5.67
CA ASP A 17 -3.32 -14.77 4.96
C ASP A 17 -4.40 -14.61 3.90
N LEU A 18 -4.13 -15.07 2.68
CA LEU A 18 -5.06 -14.99 1.55
C LEU A 18 -5.18 -16.35 0.86
N PRO A 19 -6.31 -16.64 0.17
CA PRO A 19 -6.45 -17.84 -0.64
C PRO A 19 -5.34 -17.96 -1.70
N GLN A 20 -4.88 -19.18 -1.99
CA GLN A 20 -3.77 -19.42 -2.93
C GLN A 20 -3.97 -18.85 -4.34
N GLN A 21 -5.23 -18.74 -4.78
CA GLN A 21 -5.65 -18.19 -6.08
C GLN A 21 -5.84 -16.66 -6.09
N ALA A 22 -5.59 -15.99 -4.96
CA ALA A 22 -5.68 -14.54 -4.88
C ALA A 22 -4.72 -13.86 -5.85
N LYS A 23 -5.25 -12.91 -6.61
CA LYS A 23 -4.46 -11.98 -7.42
C LYS A 23 -4.30 -10.69 -6.63
N VAL A 24 -3.05 -10.35 -6.34
CA VAL A 24 -2.67 -9.25 -5.47
C VAL A 24 -1.93 -8.20 -6.28
N SER A 25 -2.32 -6.94 -6.11
CA SER A 25 -1.57 -5.77 -6.58
C SER A 25 -1.32 -4.83 -5.40
N ALA A 26 -0.09 -4.34 -5.23
CA ALA A 26 0.27 -3.50 -4.10
C ALA A 26 0.96 -2.21 -4.56
N VAL A 27 0.74 -1.14 -3.80
CA VAL A 27 1.46 0.13 -3.92
C VAL A 27 2.04 0.44 -2.55
N TYR A 28 3.32 0.82 -2.51
CA TYR A 28 4.02 1.15 -1.27
C TYR A 28 4.49 2.59 -1.32
N LYS A 29 4.40 3.27 -0.19
CA LYS A 29 4.84 4.67 -0.04
C LYS A 29 5.81 4.79 1.12
N ILE A 30 6.89 5.53 0.89
CA ILE A 30 7.82 5.99 1.91
C ILE A 30 7.94 7.50 1.81
N ARG A 31 7.68 8.20 2.91
CA ARG A 31 7.67 9.67 3.00
C ARG A 31 6.78 10.30 1.92
N GLY A 32 5.59 9.72 1.73
CA GLY A 32 4.59 10.16 0.75
C GLY A 32 4.89 9.84 -0.72
N LYS A 33 6.03 9.21 -1.04
CA LYS A 33 6.44 8.88 -2.42
C LYS A 33 6.39 7.38 -2.67
N ASN A 34 5.97 6.99 -3.87
CA ASN A 34 5.92 5.59 -4.25
C ASN A 34 7.33 4.98 -4.28
N ILE A 35 7.43 3.73 -3.81
CA ILE A 35 8.58 2.88 -4.02
C ILE A 35 8.12 1.60 -4.72
N GLU A 36 8.68 1.30 -5.89
CA GLU A 36 8.23 0.21 -6.74
C GLU A 36 9.41 -0.66 -7.20
N PHE A 37 9.23 -1.98 -7.20
CA PHE A 37 10.14 -2.89 -7.89
C PHE A 37 10.04 -2.68 -9.39
N VAL A 38 11.16 -2.74 -10.10
CA VAL A 38 11.21 -2.64 -11.57
C VAL A 38 11.46 -4.03 -12.18
N PRO A 39 10.42 -4.73 -12.68
CA PRO A 39 10.60 -6.05 -13.26
C PRO A 39 11.53 -6.03 -14.47
N GLY A 40 12.43 -7.00 -14.53
CA GLY A 40 13.37 -7.18 -15.65
C GLY A 40 14.53 -6.19 -15.70
N GLU A 41 14.61 -5.26 -14.74
CA GLU A 41 15.75 -4.36 -14.60
C GLU A 41 16.83 -5.02 -13.74
N GLU A 42 17.99 -5.24 -14.35
CA GLU A 42 19.19 -5.74 -13.68
C GLU A 42 20.17 -4.59 -13.47
N PRO A 43 21.00 -4.60 -12.41
CA PRO A 43 21.96 -3.52 -12.14
C PRO A 43 22.89 -3.23 -13.33
N ALA A 44 23.25 -4.27 -14.09
CA ALA A 44 24.08 -4.15 -15.29
C ALA A 44 23.43 -3.30 -16.40
N LYS A 45 22.10 -3.32 -16.51
CA LYS A 45 21.33 -2.55 -17.51
C LYS A 45 20.86 -1.19 -16.96
N LEU A 46 20.77 -1.08 -15.64
CA LEU A 46 20.34 0.12 -14.96
C LEU A 46 21.19 1.33 -15.35
N LYS A 47 22.52 1.17 -15.40
CA LYS A 47 23.42 2.24 -15.79
C LYS A 47 23.08 2.80 -17.18
N SER A 48 22.90 1.93 -18.17
CA SER A 48 22.54 2.36 -19.53
C SER A 48 21.17 3.05 -19.58
N ARG A 49 20.21 2.60 -18.77
CA ARG A 49 18.90 3.25 -18.65
C ARG A 49 19.01 4.65 -18.07
N ILE A 50 19.79 4.82 -17.00
CA ILE A 50 20.03 6.12 -16.37
C ILE A 50 20.77 7.04 -17.32
N ASP A 51 21.82 6.56 -17.99
CA ASP A 51 22.60 7.33 -18.97
C ASP A 51 21.71 7.81 -20.13
N ARG A 52 20.80 6.96 -20.64
CA ARG A 52 19.82 7.35 -21.66
C ARG A 52 18.86 8.42 -21.13
N ARG A 53 18.32 8.25 -19.92
CA ARG A 53 17.39 9.22 -19.33
C ARG A 53 18.06 10.57 -19.08
N GLU A 54 19.31 10.58 -18.63
CA GLU A 54 20.11 11.79 -18.49
C GLU A 54 20.30 12.49 -19.84
N ALA A 55 20.65 11.76 -20.90
CA ALA A 55 20.80 12.33 -22.24
C ALA A 55 19.49 12.97 -22.74
N GLU A 56 18.35 12.28 -22.58
CA GLU A 56 17.03 12.84 -22.88
C GLU A 56 16.80 14.18 -22.14
N LEU A 57 17.05 14.23 -20.83
CA LEU A 57 16.84 15.42 -20.01
C LEU A 57 17.80 16.57 -20.34
N ARG A 58 19.02 16.27 -20.80
CA ARG A 58 20.00 17.27 -21.25
C ARG A 58 19.58 17.92 -22.56
N THR A 59 18.90 17.17 -23.43
CA THR A 59 18.38 17.69 -24.71
C THR A 59 17.04 18.41 -24.57
N ALA A 60 16.21 18.01 -23.61
CA ALA A 60 14.93 18.66 -23.34
C ALA A 60 15.13 20.07 -22.79
N ARG A 61 14.33 21.03 -23.26
CA ARG A 61 14.50 22.46 -22.96
C ARG A 61 13.62 22.90 -21.79
N HIS A 62 14.21 23.65 -20.86
CA HIS A 62 13.51 24.48 -19.89
C HIS A 62 13.43 25.91 -20.45
N GLU A 63 12.30 26.59 -20.24
CA GLU A 63 12.01 27.91 -20.82
C GLU A 63 13.05 28.97 -20.43
N THR A 64 13.55 28.91 -19.20
CA THR A 64 14.48 29.93 -18.66
C THR A 64 15.82 29.39 -18.18
N SER A 65 15.99 28.08 -18.08
CA SER A 65 17.13 27.46 -17.36
C SER A 65 18.04 26.64 -18.27
N GLY A 66 17.81 26.71 -19.59
CA GLY A 66 18.53 25.90 -20.57
C GLY A 66 17.96 24.49 -20.66
N ALA A 67 18.62 23.52 -20.03
CA ALA A 67 18.21 22.12 -20.07
C ALA A 67 17.22 21.76 -18.94
N MET A 68 16.41 20.72 -19.16
CA MET A 68 15.59 20.13 -18.10
C MET A 68 16.44 19.43 -17.04
N PHE A 69 17.56 18.81 -17.44
CA PHE A 69 18.49 18.16 -16.52
C PHE A 69 19.13 19.16 -15.56
N VAL A 70 19.10 18.85 -14.27
CA VAL A 70 19.73 19.65 -13.23
C VAL A 70 21.02 19.01 -12.75
N ARG A 71 20.95 17.76 -12.25
CA ARG A 71 22.13 17.04 -11.77
C ARG A 71 21.87 15.55 -11.60
N ARG A 72 22.95 14.78 -11.49
CA ARG A 72 22.97 13.35 -11.16
C ARG A 72 23.81 13.14 -9.91
N ILE A 73 23.34 12.32 -8.98
CA ILE A 73 24.01 12.06 -7.70
C ILE A 73 24.14 10.56 -7.48
N PRO A 74 25.36 10.02 -7.34
CA PRO A 74 25.55 8.62 -6.95
C PRO A 74 25.23 8.42 -5.47
N LEU A 75 24.70 7.23 -5.15
CA LEU A 75 24.40 6.74 -3.81
C LEU A 75 25.05 5.36 -3.60
N ASN A 76 24.85 4.78 -2.41
CA ASN A 76 25.37 3.45 -2.08
C ASN A 76 24.85 2.36 -3.02
N ASN A 77 25.62 1.27 -3.14
CA ASN A 77 25.28 0.05 -3.88
C ASN A 77 25.01 0.26 -5.39
N GLY A 78 25.50 1.35 -5.98
CA GLY A 78 25.23 1.68 -7.39
C GLY A 78 23.83 2.27 -7.60
N SER A 79 23.17 2.70 -6.52
CA SER A 79 21.94 3.49 -6.57
C SER A 79 22.26 4.92 -7.00
N GLU A 80 21.32 5.62 -7.62
CA GLU A 80 21.54 6.98 -8.11
C GLU A 80 20.26 7.82 -8.11
N ILE A 81 20.42 9.14 -8.09
CA ILE A 81 19.35 10.13 -8.26
C ILE A 81 19.58 10.92 -9.55
N LEU A 82 18.55 11.06 -10.37
CA LEU A 82 18.47 12.09 -11.41
C LEU A 82 17.54 13.21 -10.95
N PHE A 83 18.05 14.43 -10.90
CA PHE A 83 17.25 15.64 -10.73
C PHE A 83 17.04 16.34 -12.08
N SER A 84 15.79 16.68 -12.35
CA SER A 84 15.39 17.57 -13.44
C SER A 84 14.38 18.60 -12.95
N TRP A 85 14.09 19.64 -13.73
CA TRP A 85 12.89 20.44 -13.49
C TRP A 85 11.64 19.55 -13.59
N SER A 86 10.61 19.82 -12.78
CA SER A 86 9.36 19.04 -12.81
C SER A 86 8.51 19.34 -14.05
N SER A 87 8.65 20.54 -14.61
CA SER A 87 8.05 20.96 -15.88
C SER A 87 8.95 21.98 -16.59
N PRO A 88 8.75 22.26 -17.89
CA PRO A 88 9.57 23.22 -18.65
C PRO A 88 9.56 24.67 -18.13
N TYR A 89 8.62 25.02 -17.27
CA TYR A 89 8.45 26.36 -16.71
C TYR A 89 8.61 26.40 -15.18
N SER A 90 8.94 25.27 -14.55
CA SER A 90 9.05 25.18 -13.10
C SER A 90 10.22 26.01 -12.58
N LYS A 91 9.97 26.84 -11.57
CA LYS A 91 11.00 27.64 -10.89
C LYS A 91 11.31 27.14 -9.48
N VAL A 92 10.43 26.32 -8.92
CA VAL A 92 10.41 25.97 -7.49
C VAL A 92 10.27 24.47 -7.26
N MET A 93 10.02 23.67 -8.31
CA MET A 93 9.84 22.22 -8.20
C MET A 93 10.82 21.48 -9.12
N LEU A 94 11.56 20.55 -8.53
CA LEU A 94 12.35 19.55 -9.22
C LEU A 94 11.59 18.23 -9.27
N ARG A 95 11.88 17.41 -10.27
CA ARG A 95 11.61 15.98 -10.28
C ARG A 95 12.86 15.26 -9.77
N SER A 96 12.68 14.39 -8.79
CA SER A 96 13.71 13.45 -8.33
C SER A 96 13.34 12.05 -8.80
N ASP A 97 14.08 11.50 -9.76
CA ASP A 97 13.97 10.10 -10.19
C ASP A 97 15.10 9.30 -9.53
N VAL A 98 14.78 8.52 -8.50
CA VAL A 98 15.73 7.71 -7.73
C VAL A 98 15.67 6.27 -8.21
N TYR A 99 16.82 5.70 -8.52
CA TYR A 99 17.01 4.30 -8.85
C TYR A 99 17.80 3.64 -7.72
N LEU A 100 17.17 2.69 -7.03
CA LEU A 100 17.76 2.00 -5.89
C LEU A 100 18.17 0.59 -6.30
N VAL A 101 19.41 0.22 -6.03
CA VAL A 101 19.91 -1.15 -6.17
C VAL A 101 19.96 -1.79 -4.80
N ALA A 102 19.09 -2.78 -4.58
CA ALA A 102 18.99 -3.44 -3.29
C ALA A 102 20.09 -4.47 -3.08
N ALA A 103 20.57 -4.58 -1.84
CA ALA A 103 21.57 -5.59 -1.47
C ALA A 103 21.06 -7.03 -1.73
N GLY A 104 21.98 -7.99 -1.87
CA GLY A 104 21.66 -9.41 -2.13
C GLY A 104 21.54 -9.73 -3.62
N ALA A 105 20.39 -10.27 -4.05
CA ALA A 105 20.11 -10.63 -5.45
C ALA A 105 19.98 -9.44 -6.43
N ALA A 106 20.48 -8.26 -6.02
CA ALA A 106 20.64 -7.04 -6.79
C ALA A 106 19.40 -6.65 -7.62
N ARG A 107 18.24 -6.54 -6.96
CA ARG A 107 17.01 -6.05 -7.59
C ARG A 107 16.97 -4.53 -7.63
N VAL A 108 16.33 -3.98 -8.66
CA VAL A 108 16.20 -2.54 -8.86
C VAL A 108 14.81 -2.05 -8.45
N PHE A 109 14.77 -0.91 -7.77
CA PHE A 109 13.56 -0.21 -7.37
C PHE A 109 13.60 1.23 -7.86
N ARG A 110 12.42 1.80 -8.12
CA ARG A 110 12.25 3.23 -8.35
C ARG A 110 11.59 3.90 -7.16
N TYR A 111 12.11 5.06 -6.83
CA TYR A 111 11.60 5.94 -5.80
C TYR A 111 11.67 7.38 -6.29
N GLY A 112 10.91 8.28 -5.66
CA GLY A 112 11.01 9.70 -5.95
C GLY A 112 9.70 10.30 -6.47
N GLY A 113 9.82 11.44 -7.11
CA GLY A 113 8.71 12.31 -7.49
C GLY A 113 9.09 13.77 -7.31
N ASP A 114 8.10 14.64 -7.29
CA ASP A 114 8.35 16.07 -7.25
C ASP A 114 8.85 16.52 -5.87
N VAL A 115 9.79 17.46 -5.85
CA VAL A 115 10.50 17.96 -4.67
C VAL A 115 10.67 19.46 -4.84
N SER A 116 10.26 20.24 -3.84
CA SER A 116 10.54 21.67 -3.82
C SER A 116 12.04 21.94 -3.78
N THR A 117 12.53 22.97 -4.47
CA THR A 117 13.97 23.27 -4.58
C THR A 117 14.63 23.48 -3.21
N ASP A 118 13.92 24.02 -2.22
CA ASP A 118 14.36 24.20 -0.83
C ASP A 118 14.42 22.87 -0.03
N ARG A 119 13.86 21.79 -0.56
CA ARG A 119 13.85 20.44 0.04
C ARG A 119 14.79 19.45 -0.65
N GLU A 120 15.62 19.91 -1.58
CA GLU A 120 16.53 19.04 -2.34
C GLU A 120 17.45 18.20 -1.44
N ASN A 121 18.10 18.84 -0.45
CA ASN A 121 18.97 18.14 0.50
C ASN A 121 18.23 17.07 1.29
N ALA A 122 16.98 17.33 1.70
CA ALA A 122 16.16 16.34 2.39
C ALA A 122 15.83 15.16 1.47
N ALA A 123 15.54 15.41 0.19
CA ALA A 123 15.31 14.33 -0.78
C ALA A 123 16.57 13.47 -1.00
N ILE A 124 17.76 14.08 -1.06
CA ILE A 124 19.03 13.35 -1.16
C ILE A 124 19.24 12.45 0.05
N GLN A 125 19.08 13.00 1.27
CA GLN A 125 19.24 12.21 2.51
C GLN A 125 18.23 11.08 2.61
N ASN A 126 16.97 11.33 2.23
CA ASN A 126 15.92 10.30 2.22
C ASN A 126 16.23 9.17 1.23
N ALA A 127 16.76 9.49 0.05
CA ALA A 127 17.16 8.50 -0.95
C ALA A 127 18.41 7.72 -0.52
N ALA A 128 19.39 8.39 0.11
CA ALA A 128 20.58 7.76 0.66
C ALA A 128 20.24 6.76 1.78
N ASP A 129 19.33 7.14 2.69
CA ASP A 129 18.78 6.26 3.73
C ASP A 129 18.13 5.00 3.14
N LEU A 130 17.34 5.15 2.07
CA LEU A 130 16.74 4.02 1.37
C LEU A 130 17.80 3.13 0.70
N ALA A 131 18.76 3.72 0.00
CA ALA A 131 19.83 2.99 -0.69
C ALA A 131 20.70 2.16 0.28
N ALA A 132 20.87 2.63 1.52
CA ALA A 132 21.62 1.93 2.55
C ALA A 132 20.83 0.75 3.16
N ASN A 133 19.49 0.83 3.22
CA ASN A 133 18.65 -0.09 3.99
C ASN A 133 17.81 -1.05 3.16
N ILE A 134 17.74 -0.86 1.83
CA ILE A 134 16.93 -1.71 0.94
C ILE A 134 17.64 -3.02 0.57
N GLN A 135 16.93 -4.12 0.72
CA GLN A 135 17.40 -5.49 0.48
C GLN A 135 16.46 -6.22 -0.47
N SER A 136 17.02 -7.08 -1.32
CA SER A 136 16.26 -7.97 -2.18
C SER A 136 15.62 -9.08 -1.36
N LEU A 137 14.32 -9.31 -1.53
CA LEU A 137 13.58 -10.30 -0.74
C LEU A 137 13.09 -11.45 -1.63
N ALA A 138 13.60 -12.66 -1.42
CA ALA A 138 13.17 -13.84 -2.18
C ALA A 138 11.65 -14.08 -2.07
N ASP A 139 11.09 -14.72 -3.09
CA ASP A 139 9.65 -14.97 -3.16
C ASP A 139 9.19 -15.79 -1.95
N LYS A 140 8.08 -15.36 -1.33
CA LYS A 140 7.48 -15.98 -0.14
C LYS A 140 8.36 -15.95 1.12
N LYS A 141 9.52 -15.28 1.11
CA LYS A 141 10.31 -15.07 2.34
C LYS A 141 9.62 -14.01 3.21
N ILE A 142 9.43 -14.32 4.48
CA ILE A 142 8.95 -13.38 5.49
C ILE A 142 10.17 -12.96 6.34
N PRO A 143 10.56 -11.67 6.33
CA PRO A 143 11.66 -11.17 7.16
C PRO A 143 11.35 -11.31 8.64
N VAL A 144 12.37 -11.59 9.46
CA VAL A 144 12.25 -11.66 10.93
C VAL A 144 12.86 -10.43 11.61
N GLU A 145 13.66 -9.67 10.87
CA GLU A 145 14.24 -8.41 11.30
C GLU A 145 13.26 -7.22 11.18
N PRO A 146 13.50 -6.11 11.92
CA PRO A 146 12.74 -4.88 11.80
C PRO A 146 12.84 -4.26 10.41
N GLY A 147 11.69 -3.91 9.84
CA GLY A 147 11.63 -3.26 8.54
C GLY A 147 10.28 -3.41 7.84
N PHE A 148 10.20 -2.81 6.65
CA PHE A 148 8.99 -2.67 5.86
C PHE A 148 9.08 -3.53 4.58
N CYS A 149 8.15 -4.48 4.42
CA CYS A 149 8.03 -5.31 3.23
C CYS A 149 7.44 -4.52 2.06
N ILE A 150 8.08 -4.66 0.90
CA ILE A 150 7.58 -4.18 -0.40
C ILE A 150 7.64 -5.33 -1.41
N ASP A 151 7.07 -5.16 -2.59
CA ASP A 151 7.16 -6.19 -3.62
C ASP A 151 8.61 -6.52 -3.93
N LYS A 152 8.99 -7.79 -3.81
CA LYS A 152 10.34 -8.29 -4.10
C LYS A 152 11.46 -7.66 -3.26
N GLY A 153 11.13 -6.88 -2.22
CA GLY A 153 12.10 -6.12 -1.44
C GLY A 153 11.74 -5.95 0.03
N PHE A 154 12.71 -5.46 0.79
CA PHE A 154 12.58 -5.20 2.21
C PHE A 154 13.42 -3.98 2.59
N ILE A 155 12.83 -3.03 3.32
CA ILE A 155 13.53 -1.84 3.80
C ILE A 155 13.79 -2.02 5.30
N ALA A 156 15.03 -2.34 5.66
CA ALA A 156 15.40 -2.57 7.04
C ALA A 156 15.25 -1.30 7.91
N GLY A 157 15.09 -1.53 9.22
CA GLY A 157 15.07 -0.48 10.24
C GLY A 157 13.71 -0.24 10.90
N SER A 158 13.78 0.45 12.03
CA SER A 158 12.64 0.79 12.90
C SER A 158 12.56 2.28 13.22
N ASP A 159 13.37 3.11 12.58
CA ASP A 159 13.29 4.55 12.73
C ASP A 159 11.99 5.06 12.15
N TYR A 160 11.31 5.93 12.89
CA TYR A 160 10.04 6.47 12.46
C TYR A 160 10.20 7.26 11.15
N ARG A 161 9.37 6.91 10.17
CA ARG A 161 9.19 7.62 8.92
C ARG A 161 7.74 7.45 8.49
N SER A 162 7.22 8.42 7.74
CA SER A 162 5.94 8.19 7.07
C SER A 162 6.09 7.01 6.12
N GLU A 163 5.25 6.00 6.29
CA GLU A 163 5.22 4.80 5.46
C GLU A 163 3.79 4.31 5.35
N GLY A 164 3.49 3.60 4.25
CA GLY A 164 2.19 2.99 4.06
C GLY A 164 2.12 2.11 2.84
N PHE A 165 1.10 1.28 2.78
CA PHE A 165 0.80 0.44 1.63
C PHE A 165 -0.68 0.49 1.29
N GLN A 166 -0.98 0.18 0.04
CA GLN A 166 -2.33 -0.06 -0.45
C GLN A 166 -2.33 -1.35 -1.24
N VAL A 167 -3.17 -2.30 -0.87
CA VAL A 167 -3.22 -3.63 -1.48
C VAL A 167 -4.62 -3.87 -2.01
N GLY A 168 -4.72 -4.24 -3.29
CA GLY A 168 -5.93 -4.71 -3.95
C GLY A 168 -5.86 -6.22 -4.17
N ILE A 169 -6.94 -6.91 -3.81
CA ILE A 169 -7.04 -8.37 -3.87
C ILE A 169 -8.31 -8.73 -4.65
N THR A 170 -8.15 -9.53 -5.70
CA THR A 170 -9.25 -10.13 -6.45
C THR A 170 -9.18 -11.66 -6.38
N LEU A 171 -10.34 -12.29 -6.36
CA LEU A 171 -10.49 -13.73 -6.23
C LEU A 171 -11.27 -14.25 -7.44
N PRO A 172 -10.68 -15.10 -8.30
CA PRO A 172 -11.36 -15.60 -9.50
C PRO A 172 -12.72 -16.27 -9.22
N GLN A 173 -12.89 -16.88 -8.04
CA GLN A 173 -14.14 -17.52 -7.63
C GLN A 173 -15.21 -16.56 -7.09
N HIS A 174 -14.85 -15.29 -6.82
CA HIS A 174 -15.75 -14.24 -6.36
C HIS A 174 -15.70 -13.06 -7.35
N PRO A 175 -16.34 -13.18 -8.53
CA PRO A 175 -16.31 -12.13 -9.54
C PRO A 175 -16.87 -10.81 -8.99
N ASN A 176 -16.36 -9.68 -9.48
CA ASN A 176 -16.75 -8.33 -9.05
C ASN A 176 -16.47 -7.98 -7.58
N ALA A 177 -15.95 -8.91 -6.78
CA ALA A 177 -15.44 -8.62 -5.44
C ALA A 177 -14.02 -8.05 -5.49
N LEU A 178 -13.84 -6.89 -4.87
CA LEU A 178 -12.55 -6.30 -4.58
C LEU A 178 -12.38 -6.22 -3.07
N ILE A 179 -11.29 -6.80 -2.59
CA ILE A 179 -10.85 -6.61 -1.21
C ILE A 179 -9.68 -5.65 -1.22
N THR A 180 -9.67 -4.67 -0.34
CA THR A 180 -8.51 -3.79 -0.11
C THR A 180 -8.01 -3.91 1.30
N ILE A 181 -6.68 -3.79 1.47
CA ILE A 181 -6.04 -3.64 2.77
C ILE A 181 -5.02 -2.53 2.64
N ASP A 182 -5.22 -1.48 3.41
CA ASP A 182 -4.42 -0.26 3.38
C ASP A 182 -3.89 -0.01 4.79
N ALA A 183 -2.63 0.38 4.91
CA ALA A 183 -2.10 0.84 6.19
C ALA A 183 -1.21 2.06 5.99
N SER A 184 -1.24 2.99 6.93
CA SER A 184 -0.35 4.15 6.91
C SER A 184 -0.06 4.68 8.32
N THR A 185 1.12 5.27 8.49
CA THR A 185 1.49 5.98 9.71
C THR A 185 0.68 7.27 9.88
N GLY A 186 0.22 7.53 11.10
CA GLY A 186 -0.66 8.66 11.43
C GLY A 186 -2.02 8.13 11.89
N ALA A 187 -2.58 8.72 12.95
CA ALA A 187 -3.90 8.34 13.40
C ALA A 187 -4.97 8.93 12.47
N GLU A 188 -6.00 8.14 12.18
CA GLU A 188 -7.21 8.65 11.53
C GLU A 188 -7.99 9.54 12.50
N GLN A 189 -8.58 10.63 11.99
CA GLN A 189 -9.16 11.67 12.84
C GLN A 189 -10.43 11.20 13.55
N ASP A 190 -11.34 10.59 12.80
CA ASP A 190 -12.62 10.07 13.30
C ASP A 190 -12.58 8.54 13.30
N ARG A 191 -13.31 7.89 14.20
CA ARG A 191 -13.48 6.43 14.16
C ARG A 191 -14.46 5.98 13.07
N LEU A 192 -14.36 4.73 12.64
CA LEU A 192 -15.18 4.18 11.55
C LEU A 192 -16.68 4.32 11.84
N LEU A 193 -17.13 3.87 13.02
CA LEU A 193 -18.55 3.87 13.36
C LEU A 193 -19.09 5.28 13.56
N GLU A 194 -18.27 6.21 14.03
CA GLU A 194 -18.62 7.63 14.10
C GLU A 194 -18.85 8.22 12.71
N ARG A 195 -17.96 7.93 11.75
CA ARG A 195 -18.14 8.37 10.35
C ARG A 195 -19.36 7.74 9.71
N VAL A 196 -19.63 6.47 10.00
CA VAL A 196 -20.86 5.79 9.56
C VAL A 196 -22.10 6.46 10.15
N ASP A 197 -22.10 6.80 11.43
CA ASP A 197 -23.25 7.47 12.07
C ASP A 197 -23.49 8.88 11.52
N LYS A 198 -22.42 9.65 11.25
CA LYS A 198 -22.52 10.94 10.54
C LYS A 198 -23.15 10.76 9.15
N PHE A 199 -22.80 9.71 8.41
CA PHE A 199 -23.41 9.40 7.12
C PHE A 199 -24.92 9.12 7.26
N PHE A 200 -25.33 8.26 8.19
CA PHE A 200 -26.77 7.95 8.39
C PHE A 200 -27.59 9.13 8.89
N ALA A 201 -27.01 10.02 9.69
CA ALA A 201 -27.69 11.22 10.15
C ALA A 201 -28.00 12.22 9.02
N THR A 202 -27.30 12.12 7.89
CA THR A 202 -27.44 13.04 6.74
C THR A 202 -28.04 12.39 5.50
N ALA A 203 -28.19 11.06 5.48
CA ALA A 203 -28.70 10.31 4.34
C ALA A 203 -30.20 10.51 4.13
N VAL A 204 -30.63 10.64 2.87
CA VAL A 204 -32.05 10.68 2.50
C VAL A 204 -32.61 9.25 2.48
N ALA A 205 -33.84 9.04 2.95
CA ALA A 205 -34.46 7.69 3.04
C ALA A 205 -34.39 6.87 1.74
N ALA A 206 -34.51 7.51 0.58
CA ALA A 206 -34.37 6.86 -0.73
C ALA A 206 -32.98 6.24 -0.97
N GLN A 207 -31.91 6.83 -0.41
CA GLN A 207 -30.53 6.33 -0.52
C GLN A 207 -30.28 5.10 0.36
N LEU A 208 -31.14 4.86 1.37
CA LEU A 208 -31.05 3.72 2.29
C LEU A 208 -31.98 2.57 1.89
N SER A 209 -32.84 2.78 0.89
CA SER A 209 -33.78 1.77 0.41
C SER A 209 -33.03 0.53 -0.10
N GLY A 210 -33.37 -0.65 0.43
CA GLY A 210 -32.72 -1.92 0.09
C GLY A 210 -31.40 -2.19 0.81
N LEU A 211 -30.89 -1.25 1.63
CA LEU A 211 -29.71 -1.46 2.46
C LEU A 211 -30.04 -2.35 3.67
N LYS A 212 -29.25 -3.39 3.88
CA LYS A 212 -29.28 -4.27 5.04
C LYS A 212 -27.96 -4.15 5.78
N ILE A 213 -28.02 -3.76 7.05
CA ILE A 213 -26.87 -3.81 7.94
C ILE A 213 -26.69 -5.26 8.38
N LEU A 214 -25.55 -5.86 8.04
CA LEU A 214 -25.18 -7.21 8.45
C LEU A 214 -24.47 -7.19 9.81
N ARG A 215 -23.56 -6.21 10.02
CA ARG A 215 -22.83 -6.01 11.28
C ARG A 215 -22.49 -4.54 11.49
N LYS A 216 -22.52 -4.11 12.75
CA LYS A 216 -22.02 -2.80 13.23
C LYS A 216 -21.55 -2.98 14.66
N ARG A 217 -20.23 -3.04 14.90
CA ARG A 217 -19.67 -3.38 16.23
C ARG A 217 -18.20 -3.00 16.36
N GLN A 218 -17.70 -2.97 17.60
CA GLN A 218 -16.27 -3.13 17.86
C GLN A 218 -15.84 -4.55 17.44
N ARG A 219 -14.66 -4.67 16.82
CA ARG A 219 -14.09 -5.93 16.35
C ARG A 219 -12.57 -5.87 16.42
N ASP A 220 -12.03 -6.22 17.57
CA ASP A 220 -10.58 -6.29 17.76
C ASP A 220 -10.01 -7.58 17.15
N VAL A 221 -8.79 -7.51 16.61
CA VAL A 221 -8.05 -8.66 16.08
C VAL A 221 -6.69 -8.75 16.75
N GLY A 222 -6.53 -9.74 17.63
CA GLY A 222 -5.35 -9.80 18.50
C GLY A 222 -5.22 -8.50 19.31
N PRO A 223 -4.07 -7.81 19.28
CA PRO A 223 -3.89 -6.53 19.96
C PRO A 223 -4.41 -5.31 19.18
N ILE A 224 -4.96 -5.50 17.97
CA ILE A 224 -5.41 -4.39 17.13
C ILE A 224 -6.85 -4.04 17.50
N GLU A 225 -7.01 -2.92 18.22
CA GLU A 225 -8.32 -2.33 18.52
C GLU A 225 -8.92 -1.75 17.25
N ALA A 226 -10.15 -2.17 16.92
CA ALA A 226 -10.77 -1.82 15.65
C ALA A 226 -12.30 -1.91 15.68
N GLU A 227 -12.92 -1.36 14.65
CA GLU A 227 -14.36 -1.37 14.45
C GLU A 227 -14.73 -2.04 13.12
N GLU A 228 -15.93 -2.61 13.05
CA GLU A 228 -16.48 -3.26 11.85
C GLU A 228 -17.84 -2.68 11.49
N TYR A 229 -18.00 -2.38 10.20
CA TYR A 229 -19.28 -2.07 9.59
C TYR A 229 -19.47 -2.87 8.30
N ALA A 230 -20.49 -3.72 8.25
CA ALA A 230 -20.77 -4.59 7.13
C ALA A 230 -22.21 -4.41 6.64
N THR A 231 -22.37 -4.13 5.36
CA THR A 231 -23.67 -3.91 4.72
C THR A 231 -23.80 -4.68 3.43
N ALA A 232 -25.05 -4.94 3.05
CA ALA A 232 -25.39 -5.51 1.76
C ALA A 232 -26.66 -4.84 1.22
N ALA A 233 -26.79 -4.77 -0.10
CA ALA A 233 -28.01 -4.29 -0.72
C ALA A 233 -28.40 -5.18 -1.90
N SER A 234 -29.69 -5.17 -2.24
CA SER A 234 -30.22 -5.88 -3.41
C SER A 234 -30.94 -4.88 -4.31
N GLY A 235 -30.58 -4.88 -5.59
CA GLY A 235 -31.18 -4.03 -6.62
C GLY A 235 -30.91 -4.62 -8.00
N ASN A 236 -31.83 -4.43 -8.95
CA ASN A 236 -31.70 -4.93 -10.34
C ASN A 236 -31.34 -6.43 -10.45
N GLY A 237 -31.82 -7.26 -9.51
CA GLY A 237 -31.51 -8.70 -9.46
C GLY A 237 -30.09 -9.04 -9.01
N GLN A 238 -29.31 -8.06 -8.56
CA GLN A 238 -27.93 -8.22 -8.10
C GLN A 238 -27.81 -8.02 -6.59
N ARG A 239 -26.86 -8.74 -5.98
CA ARG A 239 -26.47 -8.59 -4.57
C ARG A 239 -25.11 -7.87 -4.50
N VAL A 240 -25.06 -6.77 -3.77
CA VAL A 240 -23.85 -5.94 -3.57
C VAL A 240 -23.47 -5.90 -2.09
N TYR A 241 -22.19 -5.68 -1.81
CA TYR A 241 -21.62 -5.70 -0.47
C TYR A 241 -20.67 -4.53 -0.26
N ALA A 242 -20.69 -3.94 0.94
CA ALA A 242 -19.72 -2.98 1.40
C ALA A 242 -19.39 -3.27 2.86
N PHE A 243 -18.23 -3.90 3.08
CA PHE A 243 -17.68 -4.18 4.41
C PHE A 243 -16.46 -3.30 4.65
N ALA A 244 -16.31 -2.86 5.89
CA ALA A 244 -15.18 -2.09 6.39
C ALA A 244 -14.78 -2.63 7.76
N TRP A 245 -13.47 -2.77 7.97
CA TRP A 245 -12.84 -2.99 9.26
C TRP A 245 -11.69 -2.02 9.38
N GLU A 246 -11.60 -1.30 10.49
CA GLU A 246 -10.62 -0.23 10.62
C GLU A 246 -10.13 -0.07 12.05
N SER A 247 -8.80 0.01 12.17
CA SER A 247 -8.13 0.51 13.37
C SER A 247 -7.71 1.96 13.15
N GLN A 248 -8.01 2.82 14.12
CA GLN A 248 -7.70 4.25 14.06
C GLN A 248 -6.20 4.52 13.96
N GLY A 249 -5.37 3.63 14.53
CA GLY A 249 -3.93 3.82 14.62
C GLY A 249 -3.52 4.88 15.65
N LYS A 250 -2.21 5.11 15.78
CA LYS A 250 -1.62 6.11 16.66
C LYS A 250 -0.62 6.98 15.89
N ASP A 251 -0.58 8.25 16.28
CA ASP A 251 0.43 9.16 15.75
C ASP A 251 1.83 8.70 16.10
N LYS A 252 2.74 8.85 15.14
CA LYS A 252 4.15 8.50 15.26
C LYS A 252 4.44 7.04 15.66
N SER A 253 3.54 6.11 15.32
CA SER A 253 3.73 4.68 15.57
C SER A 253 3.96 3.87 14.29
N LEU A 254 4.96 2.98 14.32
CA LEU A 254 5.20 1.99 13.25
C LEU A 254 4.50 0.66 13.53
N SER A 255 4.16 0.37 14.79
CA SER A 255 3.48 -0.87 15.20
C SER A 255 1.96 -0.73 15.30
N GLU A 256 1.47 0.51 15.41
CA GLU A 256 0.05 0.85 15.55
C GLU A 256 -0.32 1.86 14.47
N GLN A 257 -0.16 1.45 13.21
CA GLN A 257 -0.57 2.25 12.05
C GLN A 257 -2.10 2.29 11.95
N ASN A 258 -2.65 3.33 11.32
CA ASN A 258 -4.00 3.22 10.80
C ASN A 258 -4.01 2.08 9.79
N ILE A 259 -4.92 1.12 9.96
CA ILE A 259 -5.08 -0.03 9.06
C ILE A 259 -6.56 -0.21 8.75
N VAL A 260 -6.87 -0.29 7.46
CA VAL A 260 -8.22 -0.41 6.92
C VAL A 260 -8.27 -1.62 6.04
N ALA A 261 -9.24 -2.49 6.26
CA ALA A 261 -9.63 -3.51 5.32
C ALA A 261 -11.03 -3.18 4.79
N ALA A 262 -11.29 -3.46 3.51
CA ALA A 262 -12.61 -3.32 2.93
C ALA A 262 -12.91 -4.45 1.96
N LEU A 263 -14.19 -4.83 1.86
CA LEU A 263 -14.70 -5.69 0.81
C LEU A 263 -15.82 -4.95 0.09
N LYS A 264 -15.66 -4.78 -1.22
CA LYS A 264 -16.66 -4.15 -2.08
C LYS A 264 -17.05 -5.10 -3.20
N VAL A 265 -18.35 -5.34 -3.34
CA VAL A 265 -18.95 -5.94 -4.52
C VAL A 265 -19.84 -4.88 -5.14
N LEU A 266 -19.45 -4.38 -6.31
CA LEU A 266 -20.23 -3.37 -7.02
C LEU A 266 -21.22 -4.02 -7.99
N GLU A 267 -22.25 -3.27 -8.34
CA GLU A 267 -23.20 -3.70 -9.36
C GLU A 267 -22.51 -3.84 -10.72
N GLN A 268 -22.78 -4.93 -11.43
CA GLN A 268 -22.33 -5.13 -12.79
C GLN A 268 -23.17 -4.27 -13.72
N SER A 269 -22.54 -3.26 -14.35
CA SER A 269 -23.24 -2.29 -15.19
C SER A 269 -23.75 -2.84 -16.52
N VAL A 270 -23.16 -3.95 -17.02
CA VAL A 270 -23.51 -4.55 -18.32
C VAL A 270 -23.82 -6.03 -18.15
N ILE A 271 -25.10 -6.39 -18.30
CA ILE A 271 -25.58 -7.77 -18.31
C ILE A 271 -26.10 -8.09 -19.71
N THR A 272 -25.50 -9.08 -20.35
CA THR A 272 -25.88 -9.57 -21.70
C THR A 272 -25.80 -11.10 -21.72
N GLU A 273 -26.26 -11.74 -22.80
CA GLU A 273 -26.06 -13.19 -22.99
C GLU A 273 -24.56 -13.57 -22.98
N HIS A 274 -23.68 -12.69 -23.48
CA HIS A 274 -22.23 -12.90 -23.49
C HIS A 274 -21.54 -12.52 -22.18
N THR A 275 -22.19 -11.72 -21.34
CA THR A 275 -21.70 -11.28 -20.01
C THR A 275 -22.80 -11.44 -18.96
N PRO A 276 -23.27 -12.68 -18.69
CA PRO A 276 -24.34 -12.89 -17.73
C PRO A 276 -23.87 -12.49 -16.32
N TYR A 277 -24.80 -12.00 -15.50
CA TYR A 277 -24.53 -11.72 -14.10
C TYR A 277 -24.05 -12.99 -13.39
N ARG A 278 -22.97 -12.86 -12.62
CA ARG A 278 -22.46 -13.92 -11.75
C ARG A 278 -22.35 -13.35 -10.34
N PRO A 279 -23.14 -13.85 -9.37
CA PRO A 279 -23.01 -13.43 -7.99
C PRO A 279 -21.58 -13.64 -7.48
N ALA A 280 -21.04 -12.66 -6.75
CA ALA A 280 -19.75 -12.79 -6.09
C ALA A 280 -19.77 -13.88 -5.01
N PHE A 281 -20.92 -14.02 -4.34
CA PHE A 281 -21.15 -14.96 -3.24
C PHE A 281 -22.52 -15.62 -3.39
N LYS A 282 -22.65 -16.83 -2.86
CA LYS A 282 -23.88 -17.62 -2.79
C LYS A 282 -24.83 -17.10 -1.72
N SER A 283 -24.31 -16.49 -0.65
CA SER A 283 -25.11 -15.91 0.43
C SER A 283 -24.33 -14.84 1.21
N ASP A 284 -25.06 -14.10 2.06
CA ASP A 284 -24.45 -13.14 3.00
C ASP A 284 -23.46 -13.84 3.95
N GLU A 285 -23.75 -15.07 4.36
CA GLU A 285 -22.90 -15.88 5.25
C GLU A 285 -21.59 -16.29 4.57
N GLU A 286 -21.60 -16.63 3.28
CA GLU A 286 -20.37 -16.95 2.54
C GLU A 286 -19.47 -15.71 2.43
N ALA A 287 -20.06 -14.54 2.14
CA ALA A 287 -19.33 -13.27 2.09
C ALA A 287 -18.70 -12.91 3.44
N LEU A 288 -19.49 -13.02 4.52
CA LEU A 288 -19.02 -12.77 5.88
C LEU A 288 -17.95 -13.78 6.32
N GLN A 289 -18.04 -15.05 5.89
CA GLN A 289 -17.07 -16.06 6.25
C GLN A 289 -15.71 -15.84 5.58
N LEU A 290 -15.69 -15.46 4.30
CA LEU A 290 -14.44 -15.07 3.63
C LEU A 290 -13.83 -13.85 4.32
N TRP A 291 -14.67 -12.83 4.55
CA TRP A 291 -14.29 -11.61 5.25
C TRP A 291 -13.67 -11.91 6.62
N ASP A 292 -14.34 -12.72 7.44
CA ASP A 292 -13.86 -13.08 8.77
C ASP A 292 -12.51 -13.77 8.74
N THR A 293 -12.35 -14.72 7.82
CA THR A 293 -11.10 -15.47 7.69
C THR A 293 -9.92 -14.57 7.31
N ILE A 294 -10.13 -13.56 6.45
CA ILE A 294 -9.09 -12.60 6.08
C ILE A 294 -8.79 -11.66 7.26
N ILE A 295 -9.82 -11.07 7.87
CA ILE A 295 -9.65 -10.10 8.97
C ILE A 295 -8.97 -10.74 10.17
N ASP A 296 -9.37 -11.95 10.57
CA ASP A 296 -8.77 -12.65 11.71
C ASP A 296 -7.30 -13.03 11.47
N SER A 297 -6.84 -13.01 10.21
CA SER A 297 -5.45 -13.26 9.85
C SER A 297 -4.56 -12.01 9.84
N ILE A 298 -5.12 -10.81 10.00
CA ILE A 298 -4.33 -9.57 10.00
C ILE A 298 -3.55 -9.49 11.31
N ARG A 299 -2.22 -9.41 11.23
CA ARG A 299 -1.35 -9.22 12.40
C ARG A 299 -0.10 -8.43 12.05
N LEU A 300 0.45 -7.73 13.03
CA LEU A 300 1.80 -7.18 12.92
C LEU A 300 2.80 -8.33 12.71
N ARG A 301 3.73 -8.19 11.77
CA ARG A 301 4.77 -9.21 11.54
C ARG A 301 5.62 -9.34 12.81
N PRO A 302 5.90 -10.55 13.29
CA PRO A 302 6.87 -10.75 14.36
C PRO A 302 8.21 -10.08 13.99
N GLY A 303 8.72 -9.22 14.88
CA GLY A 303 9.93 -8.45 14.62
C GLY A 303 9.77 -7.27 13.67
N ALA A 304 8.56 -6.86 13.29
CA ALA A 304 8.33 -5.72 12.38
C ALA A 304 8.99 -4.42 12.84
N VAL A 305 9.01 -4.20 14.16
CA VAL A 305 9.64 -3.07 14.84
C VAL A 305 10.63 -3.60 15.87
N GLN A 306 11.63 -2.79 16.24
CA GLN A 306 12.46 -3.16 17.38
C GLN A 306 11.59 -3.25 18.65
N PRO A 307 11.78 -4.28 19.50
CA PRO A 307 11.16 -4.31 20.81
C PRO A 307 11.57 -3.04 21.55
N MET A 308 10.61 -2.35 22.14
CA MET A 308 10.93 -1.26 23.06
C MET A 308 11.82 -1.86 24.14
N ARG A 309 13.11 -1.47 24.19
CA ARG A 309 13.98 -1.87 25.30
C ARG A 309 13.27 -1.39 26.55
N ALA A 310 12.82 -2.30 27.39
CA ALA A 310 12.45 -1.94 28.76
C ALA A 310 13.67 -1.20 29.31
N LEU A 311 13.50 0.09 29.60
CA LEU A 311 14.50 0.84 30.34
C LEU A 311 14.67 0.04 31.64
N ALA A 312 15.80 -0.65 31.76
CA ALA A 312 16.23 -1.17 33.04
C ALA A 312 16.33 0.06 33.95
N SER A 313 15.39 0.18 34.89
CA SER A 313 15.51 1.16 35.96
C SER A 313 16.81 0.89 36.70
N PRO A 314 17.60 1.94 37.03
CA PRO A 314 18.84 1.79 37.78
C PRO A 314 18.63 1.14 39.15
#